data_AF-Q5ZDI4-F1
#
_entry.id   AF-Q5ZDI4-F1
#
_cell.length_a   1.000
_cell.length_b   1.000
_cell.length_c   1.000
_cell.angle_alpha   90.00
_cell.angle_beta   90.00
_cell.angle_gamma   90.00
#
_symmetry.space_group_name_H-M   'P 1'
#
loop_
_entity.id
_entity.type
_entity.pdbx_description
1 polymer ?
#
loop_
_entity_poly.entity_id
_entity_poly.type
_entity_poly.pdbx_seq_one_letter_code
_entity_poly.pdbx_strand_id
1 'polypeptide(L)'
;MFAPTFAVAAALAPPPPRGGGGGGGEFDHFVVVDFEATCERGRRIYPQEIIEFPAVLVDAATGRLVSAFRAYVRPRHHPRLTDFCRELTGIAQGDVDAGVGLAEALLRHDEWLRAAGVVEGGGRFAVVTWGDADCRTMLEQECRFKGIAKPAYFDRWVDLRVHFEAAFGGGGQRVKLQEAVRAAGLEWVGRLHCGLDDACNTARLLVELLRRGVPISITGSLPAAPPPLEQARKQQQQQEMQQLLVPCGAAVCCYCGVASTGGVMAMPGSTQRRCFYGCGNWTAVSGATCPFFLMGGVVDCPIN
;
A
#
# COMPACT_ATOMS: atom_id res chain seq x y z
N MET A 1 36.61 -23.38 -4.90
CA MET A 1 35.63 -22.42 -4.35
C MET A 1 35.09 -23.01 -3.06
N PHE A 2 35.55 -22.51 -1.90
CA PHE A 2 34.88 -22.82 -0.64
C PHE A 2 33.62 -21.95 -0.59
N ALA A 3 32.43 -22.56 -0.66
CA ALA A 3 31.23 -21.88 -0.22
C ALA A 3 31.38 -21.65 1.29
N PRO A 4 31.11 -20.44 1.82
CA PRO A 4 31.18 -20.20 3.24
C PRO A 4 30.14 -21.10 3.89
N THR A 5 30.61 -22.12 4.61
CA THR A 5 29.79 -22.84 5.57
C THR A 5 29.35 -21.81 6.58
N PHE A 6 28.07 -21.42 6.53
CA PHE A 6 27.41 -20.85 7.69
C PHE A 6 27.68 -21.84 8.82
N ALA A 7 28.57 -21.47 9.74
CA ALA A 7 28.61 -22.11 11.03
C ALA A 7 27.23 -21.85 11.60
N VAL A 8 26.36 -22.86 11.53
CA VAL A 8 25.08 -22.86 12.21
C VAL A 8 25.44 -22.60 13.66
N ALA A 9 25.30 -21.35 14.11
CA ALA A 9 25.40 -21.01 15.51
C ALA A 9 24.46 -22.00 16.20
N ALA A 10 25.05 -22.86 17.04
CA ALA A 10 24.42 -24.04 17.62
C ALA A 10 22.97 -23.70 17.92
N ALA A 11 22.04 -24.35 17.19
CA ALA A 11 20.62 -24.07 17.23
C ALA A 11 20.25 -23.84 18.70
N LEU A 12 19.97 -22.58 19.06
CA LEU A 12 19.60 -22.24 20.41
C LEU A 12 18.48 -23.20 20.78
N ALA A 13 18.71 -24.02 21.82
CA ALA A 13 17.74 -25.02 22.24
C ALA A 13 16.38 -24.31 22.34
N PRO A 14 15.30 -24.89 21.77
CA PRO A 14 13.99 -24.25 21.81
C PRO A 14 13.68 -23.92 23.27
N PRO A 15 13.36 -22.65 23.61
CA PRO A 15 13.04 -22.34 25.00
C PRO A 15 11.83 -23.18 25.43
N PRO A 16 11.75 -23.53 26.73
CA PRO A 16 10.59 -24.27 27.24
C PRO A 16 9.31 -23.51 26.91
N PRO A 17 8.19 -24.21 26.66
CA PRO A 17 6.92 -23.56 26.36
C PRO A 17 6.59 -22.60 27.50
N ARG A 18 6.58 -21.29 27.22
CA ARG A 18 6.02 -20.33 28.15
C ARG A 18 4.54 -20.69 28.32
N GLY A 19 4.12 -20.98 29.55
CA GLY A 19 2.71 -21.01 29.90
C GLY A 19 2.08 -19.70 29.40
N GLY A 20 0.92 -19.81 28.74
CA GLY A 20 0.28 -18.73 27.98
C GLY A 20 0.45 -17.36 28.63
N GLY A 21 1.25 -16.50 28.01
CA GLY A 21 1.65 -15.25 28.62
C GLY A 21 2.49 -14.39 27.69
N GLY A 22 1.81 -13.59 26.85
CA GLY A 22 2.27 -12.29 26.40
C GLY A 22 3.48 -12.25 25.46
N GLY A 23 3.34 -12.78 24.24
CA GLY A 23 4.27 -12.52 23.13
C GLY A 23 3.81 -11.43 22.14
N GLY A 24 2.60 -10.86 22.30
CA GLY A 24 2.00 -9.88 21.38
C GLY A 24 2.28 -8.43 21.78
N GLY A 25 3.55 -8.02 21.83
CA GLY A 25 3.94 -6.69 22.33
C GLY A 25 3.36 -5.48 21.56
N GLU A 26 2.89 -5.67 20.32
CA GLU A 26 2.42 -4.57 19.47
C GLU A 26 1.21 -4.92 18.58
N PHE A 27 1.06 -6.19 18.20
CA PHE A 27 0.05 -6.66 17.24
C PHE A 27 -0.70 -7.88 17.77
N ASP A 28 -2.01 -7.92 17.51
CA ASP A 28 -2.90 -9.06 17.77
C ASP A 28 -2.83 -10.08 16.62
N HIS A 29 -2.55 -9.61 15.41
CA HIS A 29 -2.48 -10.43 14.21
C HIS A 29 -1.28 -10.05 13.31
N PHE A 30 -0.81 -11.01 12.53
CA PHE A 30 0.14 -10.78 11.46
C PHE A 30 -0.44 -11.28 10.12
N VAL A 31 -0.22 -10.50 9.06
CA VAL A 31 -0.65 -10.85 7.70
C VAL A 31 0.59 -11.04 6.85
N VAL A 32 0.96 -12.28 6.62
CA VAL A 32 2.18 -12.64 5.90
C VAL A 32 1.89 -12.68 4.41
N VAL A 33 2.66 -11.96 3.59
CA VAL A 33 2.50 -11.90 2.13
C VAL A 33 3.83 -12.19 1.42
N ASP A 34 3.75 -12.76 0.22
CA ASP A 34 4.89 -13.08 -0.65
C ASP A 34 4.42 -13.06 -2.12
N PHE A 35 4.65 -11.97 -2.84
CA PHE A 35 4.08 -11.79 -4.19
C PHE A 35 4.94 -12.46 -5.24
N GLU A 36 4.32 -13.30 -6.07
CA GLU A 36 4.94 -13.73 -7.32
C GLU A 36 4.61 -12.75 -8.43
N ALA A 37 5.61 -12.45 -9.27
CA ALA A 37 5.50 -11.46 -10.33
C ALA A 37 6.04 -11.96 -11.67
N THR A 38 5.60 -11.33 -12.76
CA THR A 38 6.13 -11.59 -14.09
C THR A 38 7.66 -11.43 -14.11
N CYS A 39 8.34 -12.44 -14.64
CA CYS A 39 9.80 -12.50 -14.66
C CYS A 39 10.33 -13.23 -15.89
N GLU A 40 11.63 -13.07 -16.13
CA GLU A 40 12.33 -13.74 -17.22
C GLU A 40 13.78 -14.01 -16.87
N ARG A 41 14.32 -15.10 -17.42
CA ARG A 41 15.70 -15.51 -17.17
C ARG A 41 16.66 -14.48 -17.79
N GLY A 42 17.57 -13.95 -16.97
CA GLY A 42 18.68 -13.10 -17.44
C GLY A 42 18.30 -11.67 -17.82
N ARG A 43 17.02 -11.27 -17.74
CA ARG A 43 16.61 -9.87 -17.94
C ARG A 43 15.47 -9.47 -17.01
N ARG A 44 15.44 -8.19 -16.65
CA ARG A 44 14.32 -7.61 -15.89
C ARG A 44 13.22 -7.20 -16.86
N ILE A 45 12.01 -7.70 -16.65
CA ILE A 45 10.82 -7.23 -17.34
C ILE A 45 10.38 -5.91 -16.72
N TYR A 46 9.91 -4.97 -17.52
CA TYR A 46 9.24 -3.75 -17.05
C TYR A 46 7.96 -3.48 -17.87
N PRO A 47 6.82 -3.13 -17.23
CA PRO A 47 6.60 -3.24 -15.78
C PRO A 47 6.65 -4.71 -15.33
N GLN A 48 7.06 -4.95 -14.09
CA GLN A 48 6.72 -6.22 -13.44
C GLN A 48 5.26 -6.12 -12.98
N GLU A 49 4.54 -7.23 -13.06
CA GLU A 49 3.14 -7.33 -12.66
C GLU A 49 2.99 -8.51 -11.72
N ILE A 50 2.33 -8.32 -10.57
CA ILE A 50 1.94 -9.38 -9.65
C ILE A 50 1.04 -10.36 -10.41
N ILE A 51 1.33 -11.65 -10.24
CA ILE A 51 0.59 -12.77 -10.85
C ILE A 51 0.05 -13.76 -9.80
N GLU A 52 0.59 -13.73 -8.58
CA GLU A 52 0.01 -14.39 -7.41
C GLU A 52 0.02 -13.42 -6.22
N PHE A 53 -1.13 -13.29 -5.58
CA PHE A 53 -1.34 -12.51 -4.36
C PHE A 53 -1.76 -13.46 -3.23
N PRO A 54 -0.79 -14.03 -2.50
CA PRO A 54 -1.07 -14.84 -1.31
C PRO A 54 -1.03 -13.99 -0.04
N ALA A 55 -1.82 -14.38 0.95
CA ALA A 55 -1.68 -13.89 2.30
C ALA A 55 -2.01 -14.98 3.33
N VAL A 56 -1.33 -14.99 4.46
CA VAL A 56 -1.59 -15.91 5.59
C VAL A 56 -1.80 -15.10 6.85
N LEU A 57 -2.95 -15.30 7.49
CA LEU A 57 -3.31 -14.66 8.75
C LEU A 57 -2.81 -15.51 9.92
N VAL A 58 -2.04 -14.89 10.82
CA VAL A 58 -1.51 -15.52 12.03
C VAL A 58 -2.07 -14.79 13.26
N ASP A 59 -2.59 -15.55 14.21
CA ASP A 59 -2.97 -15.04 15.53
C ASP A 59 -1.71 -14.97 16.41
N ALA A 60 -1.38 -13.76 16.90
CA ALA A 60 -0.12 -13.52 17.63
C ALA A 60 -0.09 -14.17 19.02
N ALA A 61 -1.25 -14.41 19.64
CA ALA A 61 -1.35 -14.96 20.99
C ALA A 61 -1.19 -16.49 21.01
N THR A 62 -1.75 -17.16 20.01
CA THR A 62 -1.81 -18.62 19.91
C THR A 62 -0.77 -19.18 18.93
N GLY A 63 -0.23 -18.35 18.04
CA GLY A 63 0.67 -18.78 16.95
C GLY A 63 -0.04 -19.61 15.88
N ARG A 64 -1.38 -19.63 15.84
CA ARG A 64 -2.14 -20.39 14.85
C ARG A 64 -2.19 -19.63 13.54
N LEU A 65 -1.98 -20.33 12.43
CA LEU A 65 -2.31 -19.85 11.09
C LEU A 65 -3.83 -19.96 10.95
N VAL A 66 -4.53 -18.84 11.10
CA VAL A 66 -6.00 -18.76 11.24
C VAL A 66 -6.70 -18.96 9.91
N SER A 67 -6.17 -18.34 8.85
CA SER A 67 -6.76 -18.35 7.52
C SER A 67 -5.69 -18.06 6.48
N ALA A 68 -5.97 -18.41 5.23
CA ALA A 68 -5.14 -18.07 4.09
C ALA A 68 -6.01 -17.51 2.96
N PHE A 69 -5.42 -16.59 2.21
CA PHE A 69 -5.98 -15.96 1.02
C PHE A 69 -5.05 -16.23 -0.15
N ARG A 70 -5.62 -16.45 -1.33
CA ARG A 70 -4.88 -16.58 -2.57
C ARG A 70 -5.71 -16.03 -3.72
N ALA A 71 -5.14 -15.11 -4.48
CA ALA A 71 -5.68 -14.68 -5.75
C ALA A 71 -4.61 -14.75 -6.83
N TYR A 72 -4.91 -15.38 -7.96
CA TYR A 72 -4.13 -15.18 -9.16
C TYR A 72 -4.52 -13.85 -9.80
N VAL A 73 -3.51 -13.09 -10.20
CA VAL A 73 -3.68 -11.76 -10.77
C VAL A 73 -3.36 -11.82 -12.25
N ARG A 74 -4.28 -11.33 -13.08
CA ARG A 74 -4.13 -11.30 -14.53
C ARG A 74 -3.25 -10.12 -14.96
N PRO A 75 -2.04 -10.34 -15.48
CA PRO A 75 -1.19 -9.26 -15.98
C PRO A 75 -1.81 -8.63 -17.24
N ARG A 76 -1.70 -7.31 -17.35
CA ARG A 76 -2.28 -6.54 -18.48
C ARG A 76 -1.23 -6.17 -19.53
N HIS A 77 0.02 -5.95 -19.12
CA HIS A 77 1.11 -5.52 -20.01
C HIS A 77 1.89 -6.71 -20.53
N HIS A 78 2.09 -7.74 -19.69
CA HIS A 78 2.74 -9.00 -20.04
C HIS A 78 1.78 -10.17 -19.78
N PRO A 79 0.65 -10.28 -20.52
CA PRO A 79 -0.40 -11.27 -20.24
C PRO A 79 0.06 -12.73 -20.41
N ARG A 80 1.11 -12.97 -21.20
CA ARG A 80 1.70 -14.30 -21.41
C ARG A 80 2.91 -14.47 -20.51
N LEU A 81 2.86 -15.46 -19.62
CA LEU A 81 3.98 -15.81 -18.76
C LEU A 81 5.11 -16.43 -19.59
N THR A 82 6.35 -16.06 -19.27
CA THR A 82 7.52 -16.71 -19.87
C THR A 82 7.67 -18.14 -19.38
N ASP A 83 8.34 -19.00 -20.14
CA ASP A 83 8.65 -20.38 -19.70
C ASP A 83 9.41 -20.38 -18.37
N PHE A 84 10.34 -19.44 -18.20
CA PHE A 84 11.08 -19.27 -16.96
C PHE A 84 10.17 -18.91 -15.79
N CYS A 85 9.23 -17.97 -15.97
CA CYS A 85 8.31 -17.57 -14.93
C CYS A 85 7.44 -18.74 -14.49
N ARG A 86 6.87 -19.49 -15.44
CA ARG A 86 6.07 -20.69 -15.14
C ARG A 86 6.88 -21.80 -14.46
N GLU A 87 8.12 -22.02 -14.90
CA GLU A 87 9.05 -22.98 -14.29
C GLU A 87 9.41 -22.58 -12.86
N LEU A 88 9.68 -21.28 -12.63
CA LEU A 88 10.06 -20.75 -11.33
C LEU A 88 8.87 -20.82 -10.37
N THR A 89 7.73 -20.22 -10.73
CA THR A 89 6.60 -20.03 -9.80
C THR A 89 5.61 -21.18 -9.76
N GLY A 90 5.64 -22.06 -10.78
CA GLY A 90 4.69 -23.16 -10.90
C GLY A 90 3.29 -22.73 -11.32
N ILE A 91 3.09 -21.43 -11.57
CA ILE A 91 1.82 -20.85 -12.01
C ILE A 91 1.63 -21.20 -13.49
N ALA A 92 0.50 -21.83 -13.81
CA ALA A 92 0.15 -22.12 -15.19
C ALA A 92 -0.40 -20.86 -15.88
N GLN A 93 -0.30 -20.81 -17.22
CA GLN A 93 -0.90 -19.72 -17.98
C GLN A 93 -2.42 -19.62 -17.73
N GLY A 94 -3.10 -20.76 -17.57
CA GLY A 94 -4.53 -20.81 -17.27
C GLY A 94 -4.90 -20.17 -15.92
N ASP A 95 -4.01 -20.21 -14.93
CA ASP A 95 -4.24 -19.61 -13.61
C ASP A 95 -4.34 -18.09 -13.71
N VAL A 96 -3.42 -17.46 -14.43
CA VAL A 96 -3.44 -16.00 -14.64
C VAL A 96 -4.48 -15.55 -15.66
N ASP A 97 -4.80 -16.38 -16.65
CA ASP A 97 -5.86 -16.10 -17.63
C ASP A 97 -7.24 -16.05 -16.95
N ALA A 98 -7.47 -16.93 -15.97
CA ALA A 98 -8.66 -16.97 -15.13
C ALA A 98 -8.59 -16.01 -13.91
N GLY A 99 -7.44 -15.38 -13.69
CA GLY A 99 -7.19 -14.46 -12.58
C GLY A 99 -7.95 -13.13 -12.70
N VAL A 100 -7.93 -12.38 -11.60
CA VAL A 100 -8.58 -11.05 -11.50
C VAL A 100 -7.60 -9.91 -11.75
N GLY A 101 -8.08 -8.68 -11.94
CA GLY A 101 -7.19 -7.52 -11.96
C GLY A 101 -6.62 -7.23 -10.56
N LEU A 102 -5.42 -6.62 -10.47
CA LEU A 102 -4.79 -6.29 -9.18
C LEU A 102 -5.69 -5.45 -8.26
N ALA A 103 -6.41 -4.47 -8.80
CA ALA A 103 -7.34 -3.66 -8.02
C ALA A 103 -8.44 -4.50 -7.36
N GLU A 104 -8.95 -5.52 -8.05
CA GLU A 104 -9.94 -6.44 -7.49
C GLU A 104 -9.31 -7.41 -6.49
N ALA A 105 -8.09 -7.89 -6.74
CA ALA A 105 -7.36 -8.72 -5.77
C ALA A 105 -7.16 -7.98 -4.44
N LEU A 106 -6.82 -6.69 -4.48
CA LEU A 106 -6.70 -5.83 -3.30
C LEU A 106 -8.04 -5.67 -2.55
N LEU A 107 -9.15 -5.49 -3.28
CA LEU A 107 -10.48 -5.42 -2.67
C LEU A 107 -10.88 -6.74 -2.01
N ARG A 108 -10.64 -7.88 -2.67
CA ARG A 108 -10.91 -9.22 -2.11
C ARG A 108 -10.05 -9.50 -0.89
N HIS A 109 -8.79 -9.05 -0.88
CA HIS A 109 -7.90 -9.16 0.28
C HIS A 109 -8.42 -8.32 1.47
N ASP A 110 -8.88 -7.10 1.20
CA ASP A 110 -9.47 -6.23 2.23
C ASP A 110 -10.75 -6.84 2.83
N GLU A 111 -11.63 -7.39 1.98
CA GLU A 111 -12.84 -8.08 2.41
C GLU A 111 -12.52 -9.33 3.23
N TRP A 112 -11.50 -10.11 2.84
CA TRP A 112 -11.03 -11.25 3.62
C TRP A 112 -10.53 -10.85 5.02
N LEU A 113 -9.76 -9.76 5.13
CA LEU A 113 -9.32 -9.24 6.44
C LEU A 113 -10.48 -8.71 7.30
N ARG A 114 -11.47 -8.05 6.68
CA ARG A 114 -12.70 -7.62 7.38
C ARG A 114 -13.51 -8.81 7.88
N ALA A 115 -13.70 -9.83 7.05
CA ALA A 115 -14.43 -11.05 7.42
C ALA A 115 -13.74 -11.81 8.57
N ALA A 116 -12.42 -11.73 8.68
CA ALA A 116 -11.65 -12.26 9.81
C ALA A 116 -11.71 -11.38 11.08
N GLY A 117 -12.38 -10.22 11.05
CA GLY A 117 -12.51 -9.31 12.18
C GLY A 117 -11.25 -8.50 12.51
N VAL A 118 -10.23 -8.55 11.65
CA VAL A 118 -8.91 -7.95 11.90
C VAL A 118 -8.93 -6.42 11.71
N VAL A 119 -9.68 -5.93 10.73
CA VAL A 119 -9.73 -4.49 10.40
C VAL A 119 -10.70 -3.72 11.29
N GLU A 120 -11.90 -4.28 11.54
CA GLU A 120 -12.97 -3.58 12.28
C GLU A 120 -12.96 -3.83 13.78
N GLY A 121 -12.41 -4.97 14.24
CA GLY A 121 -12.46 -5.36 15.65
C GLY A 121 -11.58 -4.52 16.58
N GLY A 122 -10.95 -3.45 16.09
CA GLY A 122 -9.91 -2.71 16.81
C GLY A 122 -8.59 -3.47 16.96
N GLY A 123 -8.48 -4.64 16.33
CA GLY A 123 -7.26 -5.45 16.32
C GLY A 123 -6.12 -4.72 15.61
N ARG A 124 -4.95 -4.70 16.24
CA ARG A 124 -3.73 -4.18 15.60
C ARG A 124 -3.10 -5.31 14.80
N PHE A 125 -2.91 -5.12 13.51
CA PHE A 125 -2.15 -6.08 12.70
C PHE A 125 -1.00 -5.41 11.96
N ALA A 126 -0.02 -6.23 11.61
CA ALA A 126 1.09 -5.84 10.73
C ALA A 126 1.19 -6.76 9.53
N VAL A 127 1.47 -6.18 8.36
CA VAL A 127 1.90 -6.94 7.20
C VAL A 127 3.32 -7.45 7.45
N VAL A 128 3.61 -8.70 7.09
CA VAL A 128 4.92 -9.34 7.26
C VAL A 128 5.39 -9.90 5.91
N THR A 129 6.65 -9.70 5.59
CA THR A 129 7.29 -10.14 4.34
C THR A 129 8.67 -10.74 4.63
N TRP A 130 9.23 -11.46 3.66
CA TRP A 130 10.64 -11.88 3.70
C TRP A 130 11.52 -10.94 2.85
N GLY A 131 11.83 -9.77 3.40
CA GLY A 131 12.47 -8.67 2.66
C GLY A 131 11.53 -7.50 2.40
N ASP A 132 12.09 -6.38 1.95
CA ASP A 132 11.31 -5.19 1.59
C ASP A 132 10.65 -5.27 0.19
N ALA A 133 10.96 -6.28 -0.62
CA ALA A 133 10.68 -6.26 -2.05
C ALA A 133 9.17 -6.16 -2.34
N ASP A 134 8.36 -6.96 -1.66
CA ASP A 134 6.92 -7.09 -1.89
C ASP A 134 6.17 -5.77 -1.71
N CYS A 135 6.27 -5.16 -0.52
CA CYS A 135 5.57 -3.91 -0.23
C CYS A 135 6.27 -2.70 -0.85
N ARG A 136 7.60 -2.56 -0.69
CA ARG A 136 8.32 -1.35 -1.11
C ARG A 136 8.46 -1.22 -2.62
N THR A 137 8.66 -2.34 -3.30
CA THR A 137 9.02 -2.34 -4.73
C THR A 137 7.89 -2.89 -5.56
N MET A 138 7.43 -4.11 -5.32
CA MET A 138 6.52 -4.81 -6.23
C MET A 138 5.14 -4.16 -6.22
N LEU A 139 4.43 -4.22 -5.09
CA LEU A 139 3.07 -3.68 -4.98
C LEU A 139 3.05 -2.17 -5.22
N GLU A 140 3.98 -1.43 -4.61
CA GLU A 140 4.03 0.03 -4.76
C GLU A 140 4.28 0.48 -6.21
N GLN A 141 5.23 -0.13 -6.90
CA GLN A 141 5.52 0.26 -8.29
C GLN A 141 4.38 -0.09 -9.22
N GLU A 142 3.78 -1.26 -9.07
CA GLU A 142 2.67 -1.64 -9.93
C GLU A 142 1.42 -0.78 -9.68
N CYS A 143 1.08 -0.52 -8.42
CA CYS A 143 -0.04 0.37 -8.07
C CYS A 143 0.18 1.79 -8.63
N ARG A 144 1.38 2.35 -8.48
CA ARG A 144 1.72 3.65 -9.09
C ARG A 144 1.64 3.63 -10.61
N PHE A 145 2.19 2.59 -11.24
CA PHE A 145 2.21 2.46 -12.69
C PHE A 145 0.79 2.33 -13.28
N LYS A 146 -0.10 1.62 -12.60
CA LYS A 146 -1.49 1.37 -13.04
C LYS A 146 -2.51 2.38 -12.50
N GLY A 147 -2.10 3.34 -11.65
CA GLY A 147 -3.02 4.27 -10.99
C GLY A 147 -4.01 3.60 -10.04
N ILE A 148 -3.62 2.49 -9.40
CA ILE A 148 -4.46 1.72 -8.48
C ILE A 148 -4.25 2.25 -7.05
N ALA A 149 -5.34 2.61 -6.38
CA ALA A 149 -5.32 2.87 -4.95
C ALA A 149 -5.15 1.54 -4.20
N LYS A 150 -4.12 1.44 -3.36
CA LYS A 150 -3.91 0.29 -2.47
C LYS A 150 -4.23 0.66 -1.02
N PRO A 151 -4.61 -0.30 -0.16
CA PRO A 151 -4.83 -0.07 1.25
C PRO A 151 -3.58 0.42 1.99
N ALA A 152 -3.75 1.34 2.94
CA ALA A 152 -2.66 1.98 3.67
C ALA A 152 -1.90 1.03 4.61
N TYR A 153 -2.47 -0.12 4.99
CA TYR A 153 -1.76 -1.11 5.81
C TYR A 153 -0.58 -1.76 5.09
N PHE A 154 -0.49 -1.66 3.76
CA PHE A 154 0.71 -2.05 3.00
C PHE A 154 1.84 -1.01 3.05
N ASP A 155 1.61 0.19 3.61
CA ASP A 155 2.64 1.23 3.74
C ASP A 155 3.56 1.02 4.94
N ARG A 156 3.28 0.05 5.82
CA ARG A 156 4.09 -0.30 6.98
C ARG A 156 4.12 -1.81 7.14
N TRP A 157 5.31 -2.39 7.17
CA TRP A 157 5.47 -3.85 7.25
C TRP A 157 6.66 -4.25 8.11
N VAL A 158 6.67 -5.53 8.45
CA VAL A 158 7.76 -6.24 9.10
C VAL A 158 8.53 -7.02 8.03
N ASP A 159 9.77 -6.63 7.75
CA ASP A 159 10.74 -7.54 7.13
C ASP A 159 11.18 -8.56 8.19
N LEU A 160 10.64 -9.78 8.12
CA LEU A 160 10.92 -10.84 9.07
C LEU A 160 12.41 -11.24 9.07
N ARG A 161 13.12 -11.02 7.96
CA ARG A 161 14.56 -11.33 7.87
C ARG A 161 15.37 -10.51 8.89
N VAL A 162 14.99 -9.25 9.13
CA VAL A 162 15.68 -8.38 10.11
C VAL A 162 15.62 -9.00 11.51
N HIS A 163 14.43 -9.45 11.91
CA HIS A 163 14.21 -10.08 13.21
C HIS A 163 14.87 -11.46 13.31
N PHE A 164 14.85 -12.23 12.21
CA PHE A 164 15.54 -13.51 12.12
C PHE A 164 17.06 -13.35 12.28
N GLU A 165 17.68 -12.44 11.52
CA GLU A 165 19.13 -12.20 11.56
C GLU A 165 19.58 -11.69 12.94
N ALA A 166 18.77 -10.86 13.60
CA ALA A 166 19.02 -10.42 14.97
C ALA A 166 18.96 -11.57 15.99
N ALA A 167 18.05 -12.55 15.81
CA ALA A 167 17.84 -13.64 16.75
C ALA A 167 18.79 -14.84 16.56
N PHE A 168 19.13 -15.18 15.31
CA PHE A 168 19.97 -16.33 14.97
C PHE A 168 21.43 -15.96 14.75
N GLY A 169 21.74 -14.67 14.68
CA GLY A 169 23.01 -14.17 14.20
C GLY A 169 23.10 -14.29 12.68
N GLY A 170 23.66 -13.27 12.05
CA GLY A 170 23.97 -13.26 10.63
C GLY A 170 25.29 -12.54 10.42
N GLY A 171 26.23 -13.16 9.71
CA GLY A 171 27.54 -12.56 9.37
C GLY A 171 27.45 -11.40 8.37
N GLY A 172 26.39 -10.59 8.42
CA GLY A 172 26.10 -9.50 7.48
C GLY A 172 25.61 -9.95 6.10
N GLN A 173 25.48 -11.25 5.84
CA GLN A 173 25.03 -11.77 4.55
C GLN A 173 23.54 -12.11 4.57
N ARG A 174 22.80 -11.64 3.55
CA ARG A 174 21.37 -11.89 3.38
C ARG A 174 21.09 -13.38 3.27
N VAL A 175 20.42 -13.94 4.27
CA VAL A 175 19.98 -15.35 4.28
C VAL A 175 18.72 -15.55 3.44
N LYS A 176 18.67 -16.65 2.67
CA LYS A 176 17.48 -17.01 1.89
C LYS A 176 16.40 -17.60 2.81
N LEU A 177 15.12 -17.41 2.47
CA LEU A 177 13.99 -17.88 3.28
C LEU A 177 14.10 -19.36 3.63
N GLN A 178 14.32 -20.23 2.64
CA GLN A 178 14.43 -21.68 2.87
C GLN A 178 15.60 -22.06 3.81
N GLU A 179 16.72 -21.33 3.74
CA GLU A 179 17.86 -21.54 4.63
C GLU A 179 17.51 -21.10 6.06
N ALA A 180 16.82 -19.96 6.21
CA ALA A 180 16.36 -19.46 7.50
C ALA A 180 15.34 -20.41 8.17
N VAL A 181 14.39 -20.94 7.40
CA VAL A 181 13.42 -21.96 7.85
C VAL A 181 14.15 -23.18 8.41
N ARG A 182 15.14 -23.72 7.68
CA ARG A 182 15.94 -24.86 8.13
C ARG A 182 16.80 -24.54 9.35
N ALA A 183 17.43 -23.36 9.39
CA ALA A 183 18.24 -22.91 10.51
C ALA A 183 17.41 -22.72 11.80
N ALA A 184 16.12 -22.38 11.67
CA ALA A 184 15.16 -22.35 12.77
C ALA A 184 14.73 -23.75 13.26
N GLY A 185 15.19 -24.83 12.62
CA GLY A 185 14.80 -26.21 12.95
C GLY A 185 13.44 -26.62 12.36
N LEU A 186 12.93 -25.87 11.37
CA LEU A 186 11.69 -26.17 10.69
C LEU A 186 11.96 -26.89 9.36
N GLU A 187 11.08 -27.81 8.99
CA GLU A 187 11.07 -28.41 7.66
C GLU A 187 10.31 -27.53 6.67
N TRP A 188 10.90 -27.34 5.49
CA TRP A 188 10.24 -26.68 4.37
C TRP A 188 9.03 -27.51 3.89
N VAL A 189 7.88 -26.88 3.73
CA VAL A 189 6.65 -27.54 3.25
C VAL A 189 6.17 -26.87 1.96
N GLY A 190 5.76 -27.65 0.97
CA GLY A 190 5.27 -27.12 -0.30
C GLY A 190 6.39 -26.78 -1.29
N ARG A 191 6.04 -26.07 -2.36
CA ARG A 191 6.89 -25.77 -3.49
C ARG A 191 7.53 -24.40 -3.32
N LEU A 192 8.86 -24.32 -3.45
CA LEU A 192 9.57 -23.04 -3.45
C LEU A 192 9.08 -22.16 -4.61
N HIS A 193 8.86 -20.86 -4.35
CA HIS A 193 8.30 -19.89 -5.31
C HIS A 193 6.83 -20.14 -5.69
N CYS A 194 6.12 -20.98 -4.93
CA CYS A 194 4.66 -20.89 -4.90
C CYS A 194 4.34 -19.87 -3.82
N GLY A 195 3.77 -18.72 -4.18
CA GLY A 195 3.65 -17.60 -3.25
C GLY A 195 2.89 -17.99 -1.97
N LEU A 196 1.84 -18.81 -2.09
CA LEU A 196 1.13 -19.29 -0.90
C LEU A 196 1.99 -20.20 -0.01
N ASP A 197 2.80 -21.09 -0.58
CA ASP A 197 3.68 -21.97 0.19
C ASP A 197 4.80 -21.17 0.86
N ASP A 198 5.39 -20.21 0.15
CA ASP A 198 6.44 -19.31 0.67
C ASP A 198 5.90 -18.43 1.81
N ALA A 199 4.68 -17.88 1.66
CA ALA A 199 3.98 -17.16 2.73
C ALA A 199 3.66 -18.07 3.94
N CYS A 200 3.23 -19.32 3.73
CA CYS A 200 2.99 -20.29 4.80
C CYS A 200 4.27 -20.63 5.58
N ASN A 201 5.40 -20.84 4.89
CA ASN A 201 6.68 -21.09 5.56
C ASN A 201 7.18 -19.85 6.29
N THR A 202 6.99 -18.65 5.74
CA THR A 202 7.30 -17.39 6.43
C THR A 202 6.45 -17.22 7.69
N ALA A 203 5.16 -17.57 7.64
CA ALA A 203 4.27 -17.56 8.80
C ALA A 203 4.72 -18.56 9.89
N ARG A 204 5.14 -19.77 9.51
CA ARG A 204 5.69 -20.76 10.44
C ARG A 204 6.99 -20.26 11.09
N LEU A 205 7.86 -19.61 10.32
CA LEU A 205 9.08 -19.01 10.84
C LEU A 205 8.76 -17.87 11.82
N LEU A 206 7.81 -17.00 11.49
CA LEU A 206 7.32 -15.94 12.38
C LEU A 206 6.84 -16.52 13.72
N VAL A 207 6.01 -17.57 13.68
CA VAL A 207 5.51 -18.23 14.89
C VAL A 207 6.66 -18.81 15.73
N GLU A 208 7.67 -19.40 15.09
CA GLU A 208 8.86 -19.89 15.79
C GLU A 208 9.69 -18.76 16.42
N LEU A 209 9.81 -17.60 15.77
CA LEU A 209 10.45 -16.41 16.36
C LEU A 209 9.66 -15.90 17.58
N LEU A 210 8.34 -15.81 17.47
CA LEU A 210 7.47 -15.42 18.59
C LEU A 210 7.59 -16.40 19.76
N ARG A 211 7.60 -17.71 19.49
CA ARG A 211 7.80 -18.76 20.49
C ARG A 211 9.16 -18.67 21.19
N ARG A 212 10.19 -18.21 20.46
CA ARG A 212 11.53 -17.91 20.99
C ARG A 212 11.61 -16.60 21.78
N GLY A 213 10.53 -15.83 21.84
CA GLY A 213 10.48 -14.54 22.54
C GLY A 213 11.17 -13.40 21.78
N VAL A 214 11.35 -13.53 20.47
CA VAL A 214 11.88 -12.46 19.62
C VAL A 214 10.81 -11.38 19.47
N PRO A 215 11.09 -10.12 19.88
CA PRO A 215 10.12 -9.03 19.73
C PRO A 215 9.97 -8.68 18.24
N ILE A 216 8.74 -8.71 17.73
CA ILE A 216 8.42 -8.36 16.35
C ILE A 216 7.85 -6.94 16.29
N SER A 217 8.44 -6.10 15.45
CA SER A 217 8.05 -4.70 15.24
C SER A 217 8.21 -4.28 13.77
N ILE A 218 7.57 -3.19 13.37
CA ILE A 218 7.67 -2.62 12.01
C ILE A 218 9.12 -2.25 11.68
N THR A 219 9.61 -2.71 10.53
CA THR A 219 10.97 -2.40 10.04
C THR A 219 10.97 -1.62 8.72
N GLY A 220 9.86 -1.68 7.98
CA GLY A 220 9.70 -1.00 6.70
C GLY A 220 8.52 -0.04 6.71
N SER A 221 8.70 1.12 6.07
CA SER A 221 7.63 2.04 5.75
C SER A 221 7.83 2.73 4.40
N LEU A 222 6.70 3.15 3.80
CA LEU A 222 6.65 4.07 2.68
C LEU A 222 6.30 5.47 3.18
N PRO A 223 6.78 6.54 2.51
CA PRO A 223 6.30 7.89 2.78
C PRO A 223 4.80 7.96 2.46
N ALA A 224 4.06 8.78 3.21
CA ALA A 224 2.66 9.04 2.91
C ALA A 224 2.53 9.47 1.44
N ALA A 225 1.58 8.87 0.72
CA ALA A 225 1.32 9.24 -0.67
C ALA A 225 1.03 10.75 -0.73
N PRO A 226 1.65 11.52 -1.65
CA PRO A 226 1.21 12.88 -1.89
C PRO A 226 -0.28 12.84 -2.26
N PRO A 227 -1.08 13.85 -1.89
CA PRO A 227 -2.49 13.89 -2.25
C PRO A 227 -2.62 13.68 -3.77
N PRO A 228 -3.68 12.99 -4.24
CA PRO A 228 -3.88 12.75 -5.66
C PRO A 228 -3.64 14.04 -6.46
N LEU A 229 -2.92 13.95 -7.59
CA LEU A 229 -2.55 15.12 -8.41
C LEU A 229 -3.76 16.02 -8.69
N GLU A 230 -4.95 15.45 -8.81
CA GLU A 230 -6.18 16.19 -9.01
C GLU A 230 -6.60 17.05 -7.81
N GLN A 231 -6.36 16.59 -6.58
CA GLN A 231 -6.64 17.31 -5.35
C GLN A 231 -5.61 18.43 -5.12
N ALA A 232 -4.34 18.16 -5.42
CA ALA A 232 -3.28 19.19 -5.43
C ALA A 232 -3.54 20.26 -6.50
N ARG A 233 -3.95 19.85 -7.72
CA ARG A 233 -4.35 20.78 -8.79
C ARG A 233 -5.57 21.62 -8.40
N LYS A 234 -6.59 21.03 -7.77
CA LYS A 234 -7.76 21.76 -7.26
C LYS A 234 -7.36 22.79 -6.21
N GLN A 235 -6.49 22.44 -5.26
CA GLN A 235 -5.99 23.36 -4.23
C GLN A 235 -5.13 24.48 -4.81
N GLN A 236 -4.22 24.17 -5.75
CA GLN A 236 -3.37 25.15 -6.40
C GLN A 236 -4.20 26.14 -7.24
N GLN A 237 -5.16 25.66 -8.03
CA GLN A 237 -6.09 26.52 -8.76
C GLN A 237 -6.91 27.43 -7.83
N GLN A 238 -7.30 26.93 -6.66
CA GLN A 238 -8.04 27.71 -5.67
C GLN A 238 -7.18 28.82 -5.05
N GLN A 239 -5.89 28.54 -4.76
CA GLN A 239 -4.93 29.53 -4.26
C GLN A 239 -4.54 30.58 -5.31
N GLU A 240 -4.24 30.16 -6.54
CA GLU A 240 -3.93 31.07 -7.66
C GLU A 240 -5.11 32.00 -7.96
N MET A 241 -6.34 31.48 -7.89
CA MET A 241 -7.55 32.30 -8.07
C MET A 241 -7.75 33.28 -6.91
N GLN A 242 -7.49 32.88 -5.66
CA GLN A 242 -7.53 33.82 -4.53
C GLN A 242 -6.53 34.98 -4.68
N GLN A 243 -5.40 34.76 -5.36
CA GLN A 243 -4.44 35.83 -5.66
C GLN A 243 -4.89 36.75 -6.81
N LEU A 244 -5.73 36.27 -7.73
CA LEU A 244 -6.27 37.05 -8.85
C LEU A 244 -7.43 37.98 -8.44
N LEU A 245 -7.93 37.84 -7.21
CA LEU A 245 -9.12 38.52 -6.71
C LEU A 245 -8.76 39.57 -5.66
N VAL A 246 -8.86 40.85 -6.03
CA VAL A 246 -8.72 41.96 -5.07
C VAL A 246 -10.03 42.11 -4.29
N PRO A 247 -10.04 42.01 -2.95
CA PRO A 247 -11.25 42.21 -2.16
C PRO A 247 -11.75 43.66 -2.26
N CYS A 248 -13.02 43.87 -2.61
CA CYS A 248 -13.66 45.18 -2.54
C CYS A 248 -14.24 45.40 -1.13
N GLY A 249 -13.82 46.46 -0.44
CA GLY A 249 -14.08 46.72 1.00
C GLY A 249 -15.52 47.10 1.40
N ALA A 250 -16.54 46.74 0.63
CA ALA A 250 -17.94 46.94 1.02
C ALA A 250 -18.62 45.58 1.21
N ALA A 251 -19.42 45.43 2.27
CA ALA A 251 -20.27 44.26 2.45
C ALA A 251 -21.31 44.25 1.32
N VAL A 252 -21.13 43.39 0.32
CA VAL A 252 -22.06 43.24 -0.79
C VAL A 252 -22.77 41.91 -0.66
N CYS A 253 -24.09 41.90 -0.79
CA CYS A 253 -24.87 40.68 -0.84
C CYS A 253 -24.95 40.19 -2.29
N CYS A 254 -24.86 38.88 -2.50
CA CYS A 254 -25.28 38.28 -3.76
C CYS A 254 -26.78 38.59 -3.96
N TYR A 255 -27.26 38.56 -5.20
CA TYR A 255 -28.69 38.69 -5.50
C TYR A 255 -29.57 37.63 -4.80
N CYS A 256 -29.00 36.54 -4.28
CA CYS A 256 -29.71 35.59 -3.40
C CYS A 256 -29.85 36.04 -1.93
N GLY A 257 -29.35 37.22 -1.57
CA GLY A 257 -29.42 37.80 -0.22
C GLY A 257 -28.29 37.38 0.74
N VAL A 258 -27.42 36.45 0.35
CA VAL A 258 -26.31 35.97 1.20
C VAL A 258 -25.14 36.96 1.15
N ALA A 259 -24.57 37.30 2.31
CA ALA A 259 -23.34 38.07 2.42
C ALA A 259 -22.26 37.47 1.51
N SER A 260 -21.69 38.29 0.63
CA SER A 260 -20.82 37.84 -0.43
C SER A 260 -19.51 38.60 -0.42
N THR A 261 -18.47 37.98 -0.97
CA THR A 261 -17.23 38.66 -1.28
C THR A 261 -17.30 39.15 -2.72
N GLY A 262 -17.02 40.44 -2.90
CA GLY A 262 -16.84 41.05 -4.21
C GLY A 262 -15.37 41.10 -4.59
N GLY A 263 -15.08 40.97 -5.89
CA GLY A 263 -13.74 41.13 -6.43
C GLY A 263 -13.71 41.73 -7.83
N VAL A 264 -12.53 42.19 -8.23
CA VAL A 264 -12.27 42.74 -9.56
C VAL A 264 -11.49 41.73 -10.38
N MET A 265 -11.91 41.46 -11.61
CA MET A 265 -11.16 40.57 -12.51
C MET A 265 -9.86 41.24 -12.97
N ALA A 266 -8.71 40.73 -12.53
CA ALA A 266 -7.39 41.25 -12.90
C ALA A 266 -6.91 40.80 -14.29
N MET A 267 -7.48 39.72 -14.85
CA MET A 267 -7.02 39.15 -16.12
C MET A 267 -7.29 40.06 -17.33
N PRO A 268 -6.35 40.19 -18.28
CA PRO A 268 -6.59 40.84 -19.57
C PRO A 268 -7.68 40.13 -20.39
N GLY A 269 -8.64 40.89 -20.93
CA GLY A 269 -9.74 40.33 -21.72
C GLY A 269 -11.02 41.18 -21.67
N SER A 270 -12.10 40.70 -22.28
CA SER A 270 -13.39 41.42 -22.36
C SER A 270 -14.06 41.67 -20.99
N THR A 271 -13.62 40.95 -19.96
CA THR A 271 -14.08 41.05 -18.57
C THR A 271 -13.08 41.77 -17.65
N GLN A 272 -11.95 42.23 -18.17
CA GLN A 272 -10.94 42.94 -17.39
C GLN A 272 -11.57 44.16 -16.67
N ARG A 273 -11.22 44.34 -15.39
CA ARG A 273 -11.76 45.40 -14.51
C ARG A 273 -13.26 45.33 -14.19
N ARG A 274 -13.99 44.28 -14.58
CA ARG A 274 -15.38 44.10 -14.12
C ARG A 274 -15.41 43.59 -12.68
N CYS A 275 -16.29 44.17 -11.87
CA CYS A 275 -16.56 43.70 -10.53
C CYS A 275 -17.59 42.55 -10.57
N PHE A 276 -17.34 41.50 -9.81
CA PHE A 276 -18.31 40.42 -9.59
C PHE A 276 -18.59 40.30 -8.09
N TYR A 277 -19.80 39.84 -7.77
CA TYR A 277 -20.24 39.58 -6.40
C TYR A 277 -20.92 38.21 -6.38
N GLY A 278 -20.42 37.30 -5.54
CA GLY A 278 -20.95 35.93 -5.48
C GLY A 278 -20.89 35.36 -4.08
N CYS A 279 -21.91 34.58 -3.71
CA CYS A 279 -22.02 33.93 -2.40
C CYS A 279 -21.07 32.73 -2.22
N GLY A 280 -20.06 32.56 -3.08
CA GLY A 280 -19.16 31.40 -3.10
C GLY A 280 -19.70 30.18 -3.86
N ASN A 281 -20.95 30.19 -4.32
CA ASN A 281 -21.50 29.14 -5.19
C ASN A 281 -21.20 29.47 -6.67
N TRP A 282 -19.91 29.57 -6.99
CA TRP A 282 -19.36 29.80 -8.32
C TRP A 282 -18.08 29.01 -8.46
N THR A 283 -17.86 28.36 -9.62
CA THR A 283 -16.59 27.68 -9.94
C THR A 283 -16.19 27.95 -11.38
N ALA A 284 -14.90 27.88 -11.70
CA ALA A 284 -14.41 28.08 -13.06
C ALA A 284 -14.93 27.03 -14.06
N VAL A 285 -15.30 25.83 -13.57
CA VAL A 285 -15.77 24.71 -14.39
C VAL A 285 -17.29 24.74 -14.57
N SER A 286 -18.04 25.04 -13.51
CA SER A 286 -19.51 25.01 -13.54
C SER A 286 -20.13 26.39 -13.77
N GLY A 287 -19.32 27.45 -13.84
CA GLY A 287 -19.80 28.82 -13.81
C GLY A 287 -20.50 29.14 -12.49
N ALA A 288 -21.44 30.08 -12.54
CA ALA A 288 -22.25 30.39 -11.38
C ALA A 288 -23.31 29.32 -11.13
N THR A 289 -23.24 28.66 -9.97
CA THR A 289 -24.29 27.74 -9.51
C THR A 289 -25.37 28.45 -8.71
N CYS A 290 -25.14 29.70 -8.28
CA CYS A 290 -26.20 30.54 -7.75
C CYS A 290 -27.20 30.91 -8.88
N PRO A 291 -28.50 30.57 -8.74
CA PRO A 291 -29.50 30.87 -9.78
C PRO A 291 -29.76 32.36 -9.97
N PHE A 292 -29.29 33.21 -9.05
CA PHE A 292 -29.40 34.67 -9.11
C PHE A 292 -28.11 35.36 -9.55
N PHE A 293 -27.09 34.62 -9.98
CA PHE A 293 -25.81 35.23 -10.37
C PHE A 293 -25.95 36.09 -11.63
N LEU A 294 -25.57 37.36 -11.51
CA LEU A 294 -25.38 38.29 -12.61
C LEU A 294 -23.93 38.77 -12.57
N MET A 295 -23.22 38.64 -13.69
CA MET A 295 -21.99 39.41 -13.91
C MET A 295 -22.39 40.88 -13.94
N GLY A 296 -21.90 41.66 -12.97
CA GLY A 296 -22.13 43.10 -12.95
C GLY A 296 -21.71 43.72 -14.28
N GLY A 297 -22.46 44.73 -14.72
CA GLY A 297 -21.99 45.64 -15.75
C GLY A 297 -20.71 46.36 -15.30
N VAL A 298 -20.23 47.30 -16.10
CA VAL A 298 -19.24 48.29 -15.64
C VAL A 298 -19.93 49.16 -14.58
N VAL A 299 -20.15 48.65 -13.38
CA VAL A 299 -20.32 49.49 -12.22
C VAL A 299 -18.94 50.06 -11.97
N ASP A 300 -18.82 51.38 -12.01
CA ASP A 300 -17.65 52.09 -11.52
C ASP A 300 -17.43 51.65 -10.07
N CYS A 301 -16.63 50.60 -9.92
CA CYS A 301 -16.17 50.11 -8.64
C CYS A 301 -15.34 51.27 -8.09
N PRO A 302 -15.73 51.93 -6.98
CA PRO A 302 -14.99 53.06 -6.45
C PRO A 302 -13.71 52.50 -5.81
N ILE A 303 -12.73 52.22 -6.66
CA ILE A 303 -11.35 51.96 -6.28
C ILE A 303 -10.65 53.30 -6.47
N ASN A 304 -10.68 54.11 -5.42
CA ASN A 304 -9.63 55.10 -5.18
C ASN A 304 -8.68 54.50 -4.15
#